data_AF-C8PRL0-F1
#
_entry.id   AF-C8PRL0-F1
#
_cell.length_a   1.000
_cell.length_b   1.000
_cell.length_c   1.000
_cell.angle_alpha   90.00
_cell.angle_beta   90.00
_cell.angle_gamma   90.00
#
_symmetry.space_group_name_H-M   'P 1'
#
loop_
_entity.id
_entity.type
_entity.pdbx_description
1 polymer ?
#
loop_
_entity_poly.entity_id
_entity_poly.type
_entity_poly.pdbx_seq_one_letter_code
_entity_poly.pdbx_strand_id
1 'polypeptide(L)'
;MRILLFARRNTKEVLRDPVNFFFGLGFPLVLLVLLSIINGSIPPEAGNPMFEISNLAPGLAMFGSVFMALFAGMLLSKDRTGIVNISTVPKYPKCI
;
A
#
# COMPACT_ATOMS: atom_id res chain seq x y z
N MET A 1 26.33 0.55 4.37
CA MET A 1 24.92 0.65 3.89
C MET A 1 23.96 -0.10 4.82
N ARG A 2 23.58 0.46 5.97
CA ARG A 2 22.63 -0.21 6.90
C ARG A 2 21.17 0.15 6.60
N ILE A 3 20.91 1.38 6.17
CA ILE A 3 19.56 1.88 5.85
C ILE A 3 18.92 1.15 4.67
N LEU A 4 19.71 0.82 3.65
CA LEU A 4 19.25 0.10 2.45
C LEU A 4 18.85 -1.35 2.77
N LEU A 5 19.60 -2.02 3.65
CA LEU A 5 19.25 -3.38 4.09
C LEU A 5 17.95 -3.38 4.90
N PHE A 6 17.75 -2.37 5.74
CA PHE A 6 16.52 -2.19 6.50
C PHE A 6 15.32 -1.94 5.58
N ALA A 7 15.45 -1.00 4.65
CA ALA A 7 14.40 -0.72 3.66
C ALA A 7 14.03 -1.96 2.85
N ARG A 8 15.03 -2.74 2.38
CA ARG A 8 14.78 -3.98 1.62
C ARG A 8 14.01 -5.03 2.41
N ARG A 9 14.28 -5.18 3.71
CA ARG A 9 13.54 -6.11 4.58
C ARG A 9 12.09 -5.66 4.76
N ASN A 10 11.90 -4.39 5.11
CA ASN A 10 10.59 -3.80 5.28
C ASN A 10 9.75 -3.93 3.99
N THR A 11 10.30 -3.59 2.83
CA THR A 11 9.61 -3.74 1.54
C THR A 11 9.22 -5.20 1.26
N LYS A 12 10.09 -6.17 1.56
CA LYS A 12 9.78 -7.59 1.34
C LYS A 12 8.69 -8.11 2.29
N GLU A 13 8.67 -7.63 3.53
CA GLU A 13 7.64 -7.95 4.52
C GLU A 13 6.30 -7.30 4.15
N VAL A 14 6.29 -6.04 3.72
CA VAL A 14 5.08 -5.35 3.25
C VAL A 14 4.48 -6.06 2.04
N LEU A 15 5.29 -6.38 1.01
CA LEU A 15 4.80 -6.99 -0.23
C LEU A 15 4.35 -8.45 -0.08
N ARG A 16 4.86 -9.18 0.92
CA ARG A 16 4.48 -10.58 1.15
C ARG A 16 3.14 -10.72 1.87
N ASP A 17 2.67 -9.66 2.52
CA ASP A 17 1.37 -9.68 3.18
C ASP A 17 0.24 -9.53 2.14
N PRO A 18 -0.65 -10.53 1.98
CA PRO A 18 -1.75 -10.46 1.02
C PRO A 18 -2.68 -9.27 1.27
N VAL A 19 -2.82 -8.81 2.52
CA VAL A 19 -3.65 -7.65 2.87
C VAL A 19 -3.06 -6.36 2.29
N ASN A 20 -1.74 -6.18 2.43
CA ASN A 20 -1.04 -5.01 1.89
C ASN A 20 -1.08 -4.98 0.37
N PHE A 21 -0.96 -6.14 -0.28
CA PHE A 21 -1.07 -6.25 -1.73
C PHE A 21 -2.49 -5.91 -2.21
N PHE A 22 -3.51 -6.39 -1.49
CA PHE A 22 -4.90 -6.04 -1.78
C PHE A 22 -5.13 -4.52 -1.64
N PHE A 23 -4.80 -3.89 -0.52
CA PHE A 23 -5.06 -2.46 -0.34
C PHE A 23 -4.16 -1.56 -1.20
N GLY A 24 -2.93 -1.97 -1.47
CA GLY A 24 -1.99 -1.17 -2.27
C GLY A 24 -2.30 -1.18 -3.77
N LEU A 25 -2.94 -2.23 -4.28
CA LEU A 25 -3.08 -2.43 -5.73
C LEU A 25 -4.45 -2.98 -6.13
N GLY A 26 -4.95 -4.01 -5.43
CA GLY A 26 -6.27 -4.60 -5.72
C GLY A 26 -7.43 -3.62 -5.51
N PHE A 27 -7.50 -3.00 -4.33
CA PHE A 27 -8.58 -2.10 -3.95
C PHE A 27 -8.67 -0.84 -4.84
N PRO A 28 -7.57 -0.13 -5.15
CA PRO A 28 -7.59 0.98 -6.11
C PRO A 28 -8.13 0.60 -7.49
N LEU A 29 -7.78 -0.59 -7.99
CA LEU A 29 -8.26 -1.08 -9.28
C LEU A 29 -9.75 -1.44 -9.26
N VAL A 30 -10.20 -2.09 -8.19
CA VAL A 30 -11.64 -2.38 -8.00
C VAL A 30 -12.43 -1.08 -7.93
N LEU A 31 -11.96 -0.08 -7.19
CA LEU A 31 -12.56 1.24 -7.14
C LEU A 31 -12.59 1.91 -8.52
N LEU A 32 -11.50 1.84 -9.29
CA LEU A 32 -11.43 2.41 -10.62
C LEU A 32 -12.49 1.82 -11.54
N VAL A 33 -12.64 0.49 -11.54
CA VAL A 33 -13.65 -0.21 -12.34
C VAL A 33 -15.05 0.17 -11.90
N LEU A 34 -15.34 0.19 -10.59
CA LEU A 34 -16.64 0.58 -10.07
C LEU A 34 -17.02 2.01 -10.46
N LEU A 35 -16.11 2.96 -10.30
CA LEU A 35 -16.34 4.35 -10.67
C LEU A 35 -16.47 4.53 -12.19
N SER A 36 -15.75 3.74 -12.99
CA SER A 36 -15.90 3.71 -14.44
C SER A 36 -17.27 3.20 -14.88
N ILE A 37 -17.82 2.19 -14.20
CA ILE A 37 -19.18 1.70 -14.47
C ILE A 37 -20.21 2.78 -14.14
N ILE A 38 -20.02 3.49 -13.02
CA ILE A 38 -20.89 4.62 -12.65
C ILE A 38 -20.82 5.72 -13.70
N ASN A 39 -19.63 6.06 -14.21
CA ASN A 39 -19.49 7.03 -15.31
C ASN A 39 -20.35 6.63 -16.53
N GLY A 40 -20.28 5.35 -16.95
CA GLY A 40 -21.08 4.84 -18.07
C GLY A 40 -22.60 4.83 -17.85
N SER A 41 -23.05 4.98 -16.60
CA SER A 41 -24.47 5.06 -16.25
C SER A 41 -25.01 6.50 -16.18
N ILE A 42 -24.14 7.51 -16.22
CA ILE A 42 -24.53 8.92 -16.22
C ILE A 42 -24.91 9.35 -17.64
N PRO A 43 -26.07 9.99 -17.86
CA PRO A 43 -26.47 10.47 -19.17
C PRO A 43 -25.44 11.44 -19.76
N PRO A 44 -25.01 11.30 -21.03
CA PRO A 44 -24.04 12.20 -21.66
C PRO A 44 -24.46 13.68 -21.63
N GLU A 45 -25.76 13.95 -21.51
CA GLU A 45 -26.30 15.31 -21.43
C GLU A 45 -26.02 16.01 -20.10
N ALA A 46 -25.63 15.27 -19.05
CA ALA A 46 -25.27 15.84 -17.75
C ALA A 46 -23.86 16.48 -17.74
N GLY A 47 -23.03 16.22 -18.77
CA GLY A 47 -21.77 16.92 -19.01
C GLY A 47 -20.79 16.94 -17.83
N ASN A 48 -20.79 15.89 -16.99
CA ASN A 48 -20.00 15.89 -15.76
C ASN A 48 -18.72 15.06 -15.91
N PRO A 49 -17.53 15.69 -16.06
CA PRO A 49 -16.26 14.98 -16.28
C PRO A 49 -15.67 14.37 -14.99
N MET A 50 -16.38 14.45 -13.86
CA MET A 50 -15.87 14.06 -12.55
C MET A 50 -15.44 12.59 -12.46
N PHE A 51 -16.14 11.70 -13.19
CA PHE A 51 -15.87 10.26 -13.17
C PHE A 51 -15.11 9.76 -14.41
N GLU A 52 -14.55 10.67 -15.21
CA GLU A 52 -13.68 10.30 -16.32
C GLU A 52 -12.43 9.57 -15.82
N ILE A 53 -12.02 8.53 -16.54
CA ILE A 53 -10.86 7.71 -16.16
C ILE A 53 -9.60 8.57 -16.02
N SER A 54 -9.46 9.60 -16.87
CA SER A 54 -8.32 10.52 -16.88
C SER A 54 -8.21 11.34 -15.59
N ASN A 55 -9.34 11.65 -14.97
CA ASN A 55 -9.41 12.41 -13.72
C ASN A 55 -9.30 11.50 -12.49
N LEU A 56 -9.83 10.27 -12.57
CA LEU A 56 -9.82 9.30 -11.47
C LEU A 56 -8.49 8.57 -11.31
N ALA A 57 -7.83 8.21 -12.42
CA ALA A 57 -6.58 7.45 -12.43
C ALA A 57 -5.46 8.07 -11.57
N PRO A 58 -5.13 9.39 -11.67
CA PRO A 58 -4.06 9.97 -10.85
C PRO A 58 -4.39 9.95 -9.34
N GLY A 59 -5.66 10.14 -8.96
CA GLY A 59 -6.09 10.05 -7.55
C GLY A 59 -5.95 8.64 -6.98
N LEU A 60 -6.39 7.64 -7.75
CA LEU A 60 -6.28 6.23 -7.35
C LEU A 60 -4.83 5.71 -7.38
N ALA A 61 -3.98 6.26 -8.26
CA ALA A 61 -2.55 5.97 -8.24
C ALA A 61 -1.87 6.43 -6.95
N MET A 62 -2.27 7.59 -6.41
CA MET A 62 -1.77 8.07 -5.12
C MET A 62 -2.32 7.28 -3.92
N PHE A 63 -3.48 6.65 -4.04
CA PHE A 63 -4.03 5.84 -2.97
C PHE A 63 -3.08 4.71 -2.55
N GLY A 64 -2.55 3.95 -3.52
CA GLY A 64 -1.65 2.82 -3.22
C GLY A 64 -0.37 3.24 -2.49
N SER A 65 0.20 4.40 -2.83
CA SER A 65 1.43 4.91 -2.18
C SER A 65 1.20 5.34 -0.73
N VAL A 66 0.04 5.92 -0.41
CA VAL A 66 -0.35 6.28 0.97
C VAL A 66 -0.48 5.03 1.84
N PHE A 67 -1.11 3.97 1.33
CA PHE A 67 -1.21 2.70 2.05
C PHE A 67 0.16 2.05 2.25
N MET A 68 1.03 2.07 1.23
CA MET A 68 2.40 1.57 1.37
C MET A 68 3.17 2.32 2.47
N ALA A 69 3.01 3.64 2.57
CA ALA A 69 3.62 4.43 3.64
C ALA A 69 3.06 4.06 5.04
N LEU A 70 1.74 3.85 5.14
CA LEU A 70 1.07 3.41 6.37
C LEU A 70 1.60 2.04 6.84
N PHE A 71 1.64 1.06 5.95
CA PHE A 71 2.13 -0.30 6.26
C PHE A 71 3.61 -0.30 6.64
N ALA A 72 4.44 0.46 5.92
CA ALA A 72 5.84 0.64 6.27
C ALA A 72 5.99 1.25 7.67
N GLY A 73 5.19 2.27 8.01
CA GLY A 73 5.16 2.92 9.31
C GLY A 73 4.78 1.98 10.46
N MET A 74 3.84 1.06 10.24
CA MET A 74 3.47 0.04 11.22
C MET A 74 4.59 -0.99 11.47
N LEU A 75 5.30 -1.42 10.44
CA LEU A 75 6.47 -2.30 10.62
C LEU A 75 7.62 -1.57 11.35
N LEU A 76 7.86 -0.31 10.97
CA LEU A 76 8.84 0.57 11.62
C LEU A 76 8.55 0.77 13.11
N SER A 77 7.28 0.94 13.50
CA SER A 77 6.90 1.07 14.91
C SER A 77 7.07 -0.24 15.67
N LYS A 78 6.75 -1.38 15.04
CA LYS A 78 6.94 -2.71 15.62
C LYS A 78 8.41 -3.02 15.91
N ASP A 79 9.31 -2.66 15.00
CA ASP A 79 10.76 -2.80 15.21
C ASP A 79 11.28 -1.96 16.38
N ARG A 80 10.66 -0.81 16.67
CA ARG A 80 10.97 0.00 17.87
C ARG A 80 10.50 -0.67 19.15
N THR A 81 9.32 -1.28 19.16
CA THR A 81 8.79 -2.00 20.35
C THR A 81 9.54 -3.30 20.65
N GLY A 82 10.16 -3.92 19.64
CA GLY A 82 11.07 -5.05 19.83
C GLY A 82 12.26 -4.72 20.74
N ILE A 83 12.63 -3.43 20.88
CA ILE A 83 13.72 -2.97 21.76
C ILE A 83 13.33 -3.04 23.25
N VAL A 84 12.05 -2.88 23.58
CA VAL A 84 11.52 -2.98 24.95
C VAL A 84 11.36 -4.44 25.40
N ASN A 85 11.26 -5.40 24.46
CA ASN A 85 11.15 -6.83 24.74
C ASN A 85 12.44 -7.63 24.42
N ILE A 86 13.63 -7.00 24.47
CA ILE A 86 14.92 -7.70 24.30
C ILE A 86 15.36 -8.35 25.63
N SER A 87 14.54 -9.24 26.17
CA SER A 87 15.04 -10.24 27.15
C SER A 87 14.89 -11.68 26.68
N THR A 88 14.27 -11.97 25.53
CA THR A 88 14.01 -13.38 25.15
C THR A 88 14.16 -13.78 23.68
N VAL A 89 14.63 -12.93 22.75
CA VAL A 89 14.81 -13.37 21.34
C VAL A 89 16.30 -13.51 20.97
N PRO A 90 16.79 -14.73 20.66
CA PRO A 90 18.16 -14.92 20.23
C PRO A 90 18.39 -14.24 18.88
N LYS A 91 19.50 -13.50 18.79
CA LYS A 91 20.05 -12.91 17.57
C LYS A 91 20.05 -13.96 16.44
N TYR A 92 19.42 -13.61 15.31
CA TYR A 92 19.57 -14.12 13.94
C TYR A 92 20.40 -15.42 13.77
N PRO A 93 19.87 -16.48 13.13
CA PRO A 93 20.77 -17.44 12.51
C PRO A 93 21.45 -16.73 11.32
N LYS A 94 22.77 -16.76 11.32
CA LYS A 94 23.62 -16.34 10.21
C LYS A 94 23.15 -17.05 8.94
N CYS A 95 23.08 -16.32 7.83
CA CYS A 95 23.12 -16.93 6.51
C CYS A 95 24.40 -17.76 6.40
N ILE A 96 24.24 -19.06 6.13
CA ILE A 96 25.02 -19.79 5.14
C ILE A 96 24.01 -20.16 4.05
#